data_AF-A0ABD2LZQ4-F1
#
_entry.id   AF-A0ABD2LZQ4-F1
#
_cell.length_a   1.000
_cell.length_b   1.000
_cell.length_c   1.000
_cell.angle_alpha   90.00
_cell.angle_beta   90.00
_cell.angle_gamma   90.00
#
_symmetry.space_group_name_H-M   'P 1'
#
loop_
_entity.id
_entity.type
_entity.pdbx_description
1 polymer ?
#
loop_
_entity_poly.entity_id
_entity_poly.type
_entity_poly.pdbx_seq_one_letter_code
_entity_poly.pdbx_strand_id
1 'polypeptide(L)'
;MSSRFSTSDESSSSSRCSPNSYFDFVSGILSNQLKKFRSQIFQTLQSQFLGYESLSSLINAFVSDYGFDPVIRAKAFGYYSLYEFLASDYMKGLVFINFKDNGEAIFKAIPGDESKHIFIEQRIWHYYREKKSHQLFRRRCRSIGSHNGRPNF
;
A
#
# COMPACT_ATOMS: atom_id res chain seq x y z
N MET A 1 22.40 -34.51 -67.60
CA MET A 1 23.75 -34.79 -67.08
C MET A 1 24.30 -33.51 -66.46
N SER A 2 24.81 -33.64 -65.23
CA SER A 2 25.79 -32.82 -64.49
C SER A 2 25.63 -31.29 -64.43
N SER A 3 25.19 -30.76 -63.28
CA SER A 3 26.00 -30.25 -62.13
C SER A 3 26.57 -28.84 -62.39
N ARG A 4 26.44 -27.84 -61.50
CA ARG A 4 27.07 -27.81 -60.16
C ARG A 4 26.43 -26.77 -59.23
N PHE A 5 26.55 -27.08 -57.94
CA PHE A 5 26.29 -26.29 -56.73
C PHE A 5 27.30 -25.15 -56.49
N SER A 6 26.92 -24.27 -55.54
CA SER A 6 27.70 -23.34 -54.72
C SER A 6 28.03 -21.97 -55.36
N THR A 7 27.77 -20.84 -54.70
CA THR A 7 28.24 -20.49 -53.34
C THR A 7 27.31 -19.52 -52.62
N SER A 8 27.26 -19.70 -51.30
CA SER A 8 26.69 -18.82 -50.30
C SER A 8 27.43 -17.49 -50.25
N ASP A 9 26.72 -16.37 -50.17
CA ASP A 9 27.23 -15.18 -49.51
C ASP A 9 26.30 -14.85 -48.34
N GLU A 10 26.78 -15.22 -47.16
CA GLU A 10 26.31 -14.71 -45.89
C GLU A 10 26.50 -13.20 -45.88
N SER A 11 25.43 -12.45 -46.17
CA SER A 11 25.34 -11.10 -45.61
C SER A 11 25.12 -11.27 -44.12
N SER A 12 26.25 -11.33 -43.39
CA SER A 12 26.31 -11.24 -41.95
C SER A 12 25.54 -10.00 -41.54
N SER A 13 24.26 -10.19 -41.17
CA SER A 13 23.56 -9.21 -40.37
C SER A 13 24.31 -9.23 -39.05
N SER A 14 25.20 -8.25 -38.90
CA SER A 14 25.83 -7.96 -37.64
C SER A 14 24.69 -7.83 -36.63
N SER A 15 24.44 -8.87 -35.85
CA SER A 15 23.71 -8.75 -34.60
C SER A 15 24.64 -7.92 -33.72
N ARG A 16 24.60 -6.61 -33.95
CA ARG A 16 24.96 -5.63 -32.95
C ARG A 16 23.97 -5.90 -31.83
N CYS A 17 24.31 -6.85 -30.95
CA CYS A 17 23.81 -6.90 -29.59
C CYS A 17 24.15 -5.53 -29.02
N SER A 18 23.23 -4.60 -29.22
CA SER A 18 23.38 -3.24 -28.77
C SER A 18 23.42 -3.34 -27.25
N PRO A 19 24.50 -2.90 -26.59
CA PRO A 19 24.66 -3.05 -25.14
C PRO A 19 23.54 -2.36 -24.33
N ASN A 20 22.67 -1.59 -24.99
CA ASN A 20 21.44 -1.03 -24.43
C ASN A 20 20.32 -2.04 -24.14
N SER A 21 20.20 -3.18 -24.85
CA SER A 21 18.99 -4.02 -24.70
C SER A 21 18.89 -4.69 -23.32
N TYR A 22 20.03 -5.01 -22.70
CA TYR A 22 20.06 -5.55 -21.34
C TYR A 22 19.74 -4.48 -20.31
N PHE A 23 20.27 -3.27 -20.48
CA PHE A 23 19.98 -2.15 -19.59
C PHE A 23 18.51 -1.73 -19.65
N ASP A 24 17.92 -1.71 -20.84
CA ASP A 24 16.49 -1.43 -21.06
C ASP A 24 15.61 -2.53 -20.43
N PHE A 25 16.01 -3.80 -20.55
CA PHE A 25 15.30 -4.92 -19.92
C PHE A 25 15.36 -4.88 -18.39
N VAL A 26 16.55 -4.65 -17.82
CA VAL A 26 16.76 -4.54 -16.36
C VAL A 26 16.02 -3.33 -15.81
N SER A 27 16.06 -2.19 -16.50
CA SER A 27 15.28 -1.00 -16.17
C SER A 27 13.78 -1.28 -16.22
N GLY A 28 13.33 -2.04 -17.22
CA GLY A 28 11.95 -2.51 -17.34
C GLY A 28 11.52 -3.35 -16.13
N ILE A 29 12.32 -4.34 -15.72
CA ILE A 29 12.04 -5.19 -14.55
C ILE A 29 12.00 -4.37 -13.27
N LEU A 30 13.01 -3.53 -13.03
CA LEU A 30 13.08 -2.66 -11.84
C LEU A 30 11.86 -1.75 -11.76
N SER A 31 11.45 -1.15 -12.89
CA SER A 31 10.27 -0.31 -12.95
C SER A 31 8.98 -1.08 -12.62
N ASN A 32 8.86 -2.33 -13.08
CA ASN A 32 7.70 -3.18 -12.80
C ASN A 32 7.65 -3.61 -11.33
N GLN A 33 8.80 -3.96 -10.74
CA GLN A 33 8.89 -4.28 -9.32
C GLN A 33 8.58 -3.06 -8.44
N LEU A 34 9.05 -1.88 -8.81
CA LEU A 34 8.74 -0.63 -8.12
C LEU A 34 7.25 -0.28 -8.20
N LYS A 35 6.62 -0.45 -9.38
CA LYS A 35 5.17 -0.30 -9.56
C LYS A 35 4.39 -1.28 -8.67
N LYS A 36 4.83 -2.55 -8.63
CA LYS A 36 4.21 -3.57 -7.76
C LYS A 36 4.33 -3.19 -6.29
N PHE A 37 5.50 -2.76 -5.85
CA PHE A 37 5.74 -2.32 -4.48
C PHE A 37 4.85 -1.13 -4.11
N ARG A 38 4.72 -0.14 -4.99
CA ARG A 38 3.77 0.97 -4.83
C ARG A 38 2.34 0.48 -4.65
N SER A 39 1.87 -0.42 -5.52
CA SER A 39 0.51 -0.95 -5.44
C SER A 39 0.27 -1.70 -4.13
N GLN A 40 1.26 -2.47 -3.66
CA GLN A 40 1.18 -3.18 -2.37
C GLN A 40 1.06 -2.20 -1.20
N ILE A 41 1.92 -1.17 -1.16
CA ILE A 41 1.87 -0.14 -0.11
C ILE A 41 0.50 0.56 -0.11
N PHE A 42 0.00 0.92 -1.29
CA PHE A 42 -1.30 1.57 -1.42
C PHE A 42 -2.45 0.66 -1.01
N GLN A 43 -2.42 -0.62 -1.37
CA GLN A 43 -3.42 -1.61 -0.94
C GLN A 43 -3.44 -1.79 0.58
N THR A 44 -2.27 -1.87 1.23
CA THR A 44 -2.19 -1.88 2.70
C THR A 44 -2.85 -0.64 3.29
N LEU A 45 -2.54 0.56 2.76
CA LEU A 45 -3.18 1.81 3.19
C LEU A 45 -4.70 1.83 2.98
N GLN A 46 -5.22 1.18 1.93
CA GLN A 46 -6.65 1.06 1.64
C GLN A 46 -7.38 0.06 2.56
N SER A 47 -6.65 -0.89 3.15
CA SER A 47 -7.23 -1.89 4.05
C SER A 47 -7.79 -1.28 5.34
N GLN A 48 -7.26 -0.12 5.73
CA GLN A 48 -7.65 0.59 6.95
C GLN A 48 -8.10 2.02 6.64
N PHE A 49 -9.42 2.23 6.57
CA PHE A 49 -10.03 3.54 6.28
C PHE A 49 -9.52 4.69 7.19
N LEU A 50 -9.36 4.42 8.48
CA LEU A 50 -8.85 5.42 9.43
C LEU A 50 -7.37 5.75 9.25
N GLY A 51 -6.66 4.98 8.41
CA GLY A 51 -5.23 5.00 8.27
C GLY A 51 -4.49 4.32 9.41
N TYR A 52 -3.18 4.36 9.31
CA TYR A 52 -2.24 3.83 10.30
C TYR A 52 -1.70 4.96 11.15
N GLU A 53 -1.79 4.82 12.47
CA GLU A 53 -1.43 5.87 13.41
C GLU A 53 0.09 6.07 13.60
N SER A 54 0.90 5.20 13.02
CA SER A 54 2.35 5.33 13.00
C SER A 54 2.94 4.62 11.78
N LEU A 55 4.19 4.94 11.45
CA LEU A 55 4.92 4.22 10.40
C LEU A 55 5.13 2.76 10.79
N SER A 56 5.34 2.47 12.07
CA SER A 56 5.52 1.12 12.59
C SER A 56 4.27 0.25 12.43
N SER A 57 3.07 0.79 12.67
CA SER A 57 1.84 0.02 12.47
C SER A 57 1.57 -0.28 10.99
N LEU A 58 1.90 0.66 10.09
CA LEU A 58 1.88 0.41 8.64
C LEU A 58 2.87 -0.68 8.23
N ILE A 59 4.11 -0.62 8.71
CA ILE A 59 5.14 -1.63 8.42
C ILE A 59 4.67 -3.01 8.87
N ASN A 60 4.15 -3.13 10.09
CA ASN A 60 3.69 -4.41 10.62
C ASN A 60 2.54 -5.00 9.80
N ALA A 61 1.57 -4.18 9.40
CA ALA A 61 0.48 -4.62 8.53
C ALA A 61 1.00 -5.08 7.16
N PHE A 62 1.90 -4.30 6.55
CA PHE A 62 2.50 -4.67 5.28
C PHE A 62 3.27 -5.99 5.36
N VAL A 63 4.08 -6.19 6.41
CA VAL A 63 4.83 -7.43 6.63
C VAL A 63 3.88 -8.61 6.81
N SER A 64 2.78 -8.42 7.54
CA SER A 64 1.74 -9.44 7.70
C SER A 64 1.12 -9.86 6.36
N ASP A 65 0.88 -8.91 5.46
CA ASP A 65 0.20 -9.17 4.18
C ASP A 65 1.13 -9.76 3.12
N TYR A 66 2.42 -9.36 3.11
CA TYR A 66 3.34 -9.67 2.01
C TYR A 66 4.59 -10.45 2.41
N GLY A 67 4.86 -10.62 3.71
CA GLY A 67 5.96 -11.44 4.23
C GLY A 67 7.36 -10.85 4.06
N PHE A 68 7.50 -9.55 3.74
CA PHE A 68 8.80 -8.88 3.65
C PHE A 68 8.77 -7.46 4.20
N ASP A 69 9.94 -6.96 4.62
CA ASP A 69 10.11 -5.62 5.20
C ASP A 69 10.08 -4.53 4.10
N PRO A 70 9.08 -3.62 4.12
CA PRO A 70 8.97 -2.53 3.16
C PRO A 70 10.10 -1.50 3.29
N VAL A 71 10.75 -1.36 4.46
CA VAL A 71 11.89 -0.46 4.67
C VAL A 71 13.10 -0.94 3.88
N ILE A 72 13.41 -2.23 3.97
CA ILE A 72 14.50 -2.86 3.21
C ILE A 72 14.20 -2.76 1.70
N ARG A 73 12.94 -2.93 1.32
CA ARG A 73 12.54 -2.84 -0.09
C ARG A 73 12.63 -1.42 -0.65
N ALA A 74 12.19 -0.41 0.08
CA ALA A 74 12.35 0.99 -0.33
C ALA A 74 13.83 1.35 -0.55
N LYS A 75 14.71 0.92 0.36
CA LYS A 75 16.16 1.10 0.22
C LYS A 75 16.74 0.42 -1.02
N ALA A 76 16.27 -0.78 -1.36
CA ALA A 76 16.69 -1.47 -2.57
C ALA A 76 16.30 -0.73 -3.87
N PHE A 77 15.30 0.16 -3.80
CA PHE A 77 14.90 1.04 -4.91
C PHE A 77 15.56 2.43 -4.85
N GLY A 78 16.49 2.66 -3.92
CA GLY A 78 17.26 3.91 -3.83
C GLY A 78 16.71 4.99 -2.91
N TYR A 79 15.64 4.70 -2.14
CA TYR A 79 15.13 5.63 -1.13
C TYR A 79 15.92 5.48 0.18
N TYR A 80 16.25 6.58 0.86
CA TYR A 80 16.88 6.59 2.18
C TYR A 80 15.99 5.94 3.25
N SER A 81 14.67 6.08 3.14
CA SER A 81 13.70 5.50 4.09
C SER A 81 12.36 5.18 3.46
N LEU A 82 11.54 4.38 4.15
CA LEU A 82 10.15 4.16 3.76
C LEU A 82 9.33 5.46 3.83
N TYR A 83 9.60 6.32 4.81
CA TYR A 83 8.94 7.63 4.90
C TYR A 83 9.20 8.47 3.64
N GLU A 84 10.45 8.53 3.19
CA GLU A 84 10.79 9.25 1.96
C GLU A 84 10.08 8.65 0.74
N PHE A 85 10.04 7.32 0.62
CA PHE A 85 9.25 6.67 -0.43
C PHE A 85 7.79 7.14 -0.41
N LEU A 86 7.15 7.12 0.77
CA LEU A 86 5.75 7.55 0.95
C LEU A 86 5.54 9.04 0.64
N ALA A 87 6.52 9.89 0.95
CA ALA A 87 6.48 11.33 0.71
C ALA A 87 6.97 11.74 -0.70
N SER A 88 7.45 10.80 -1.51
CA SER A 88 7.99 11.07 -2.84
C SER A 88 6.93 11.48 -3.85
N ASP A 89 7.35 12.16 -4.91
CA ASP A 89 6.48 12.48 -6.05
C ASP A 89 5.87 11.23 -6.70
N TYR A 90 6.52 10.08 -6.55
CA TYR A 90 6.03 8.81 -7.09
C TYR A 90 4.77 8.29 -6.37
N MET A 91 4.58 8.69 -5.10
CA MET A 91 3.42 8.36 -4.26
C MET A 91 2.39 9.49 -4.20
N LYS A 92 2.65 10.61 -4.89
CA LYS A 92 1.78 11.78 -4.89
C LYS A 92 0.36 11.42 -5.36
N GLY A 93 -0.63 11.87 -4.61
CA GLY A 93 -2.04 11.57 -4.88
C GLY A 93 -2.50 10.18 -4.46
N LEU A 94 -1.63 9.34 -3.88
CA LEU A 94 -1.99 8.03 -3.32
C LEU A 94 -1.93 8.01 -1.80
N VAL A 95 -1.04 8.79 -1.18
CA VAL A 95 -0.84 8.80 0.27
C VAL A 95 -1.05 10.19 0.82
N PHE A 96 -1.77 10.26 1.94
CA PHE A 96 -1.91 11.45 2.76
C PHE A 96 -1.22 11.18 4.11
N ILE A 97 -0.28 12.06 4.47
CA ILE A 97 0.45 12.00 5.74
C ILE A 97 0.01 13.20 6.56
N ASN A 98 -0.60 12.95 7.72
CA ASN A 98 -1.09 13.99 8.63
C ASN A 98 -0.34 13.94 9.96
N PHE A 99 0.28 15.04 10.35
CA PHE A 99 0.94 15.13 11.65
C PHE A 99 -0.07 15.54 12.72
N LYS A 100 -0.07 14.80 13.82
CA LYS A 100 -0.79 15.12 15.06
C LYS A 100 0.02 16.12 15.89
N ASP A 101 -0.64 16.78 16.83
CA ASP A 101 -0.01 17.75 17.74
C ASP A 101 1.10 17.14 18.62
N ASN A 102 1.07 15.82 18.83
CA ASN A 102 2.10 15.08 19.55
C ASN A 102 3.32 14.70 18.69
N GLY A 103 3.37 15.13 17.42
CA GLY A 103 4.45 14.83 16.47
C GLY A 103 4.31 13.48 15.75
N GLU A 104 3.29 12.67 16.05
CA GLU A 104 3.04 11.42 15.33
C GLU A 104 2.41 11.67 13.96
N ALA A 105 2.71 10.81 12.99
CA ALA A 105 2.12 10.87 11.66
C ALA A 105 1.07 9.78 11.46
N ILE A 106 -0.11 10.17 10.96
CA ILE A 106 -1.13 9.26 10.47
C ILE A 106 -0.98 9.11 8.96
N PHE A 107 -0.94 7.87 8.49
CA PHE A 107 -0.77 7.52 7.08
C PHE A 107 -2.09 6.98 6.53
N LYS A 108 -2.65 7.64 5.51
CA LYS A 108 -3.93 7.28 4.89
C LYS A 108 -3.77 7.13 3.38
N ALA A 109 -4.54 6.22 2.81
CA ALA A 109 -4.75 6.21 1.36
C ALA A 109 -5.62 7.42 0.95
N ILE A 110 -5.26 8.06 -0.16
CA ILE A 110 -6.13 9.01 -0.86
C ILE A 110 -6.99 8.18 -1.82
N PRO A 111 -8.32 8.18 -1.67
CA PRO A 111 -9.20 7.48 -2.60
C PRO A 111 -9.13 8.14 -3.97
N GLY A 112 -8.75 7.37 -4.99
CA GLY A 112 -9.00 7.72 -6.38
C GLY A 112 -10.47 7.52 -6.74
N ASP A 113 -10.90 8.08 -7.87
CA ASP A 113 -12.30 8.05 -8.32
C ASP A 113 -12.89 6.63 -8.37
N GLU A 114 -12.11 5.67 -8.86
CA GLU A 114 -12.51 4.26 -8.96
C GLU A 114 -12.72 3.61 -7.58
N SER A 115 -11.98 4.03 -6.57
CA SER A 115 -12.02 3.46 -5.22
C SER A 115 -12.95 4.19 -4.26
N LYS A 116 -13.47 5.38 -4.64
CA LYS A 116 -14.22 6.28 -3.76
C LYS A 116 -15.44 5.62 -3.10
N HIS A 117 -16.13 4.74 -3.83
CA HIS A 117 -17.30 4.02 -3.33
C HIS A 117 -16.93 3.08 -2.17
N ILE A 118 -15.82 2.33 -2.27
CA ILE A 118 -15.32 1.43 -1.22
C ILE A 118 -15.02 2.21 0.06
N PHE A 119 -14.38 3.37 -0.06
CA PHE A 119 -14.07 4.23 1.10
C PHE A 119 -15.33 4.77 1.77
N ILE A 120 -16.36 5.12 0.99
CA ILE A 120 -17.65 5.56 1.53
C ILE A 120 -18.31 4.42 2.31
N GLU A 121 -18.33 3.21 1.77
CA GLU A 121 -18.87 2.03 2.45
C GLU A 121 -18.12 1.72 3.73
N GLN A 122 -16.78 1.71 3.70
CA GLN A 122 -15.96 1.51 4.90
C GLN A 122 -16.24 2.57 5.96
N ARG A 123 -16.38 3.84 5.58
CA ARG A 123 -16.73 4.95 6.48
C ARG A 123 -18.09 4.76 7.13
N ILE A 124 -19.09 4.38 6.34
CA ILE A 124 -20.45 4.11 6.81
C ILE A 124 -20.44 2.93 7.80
N TRP A 125 -19.76 1.84 7.44
CA TRP A 125 -19.65 0.66 8.28
C TRP A 125 -18.97 0.98 9.62
N HIS A 126 -17.89 1.76 9.58
CA HIS A 126 -17.20 2.23 10.79
C HIS A 126 -18.12 3.02 11.72
N TYR A 127 -18.85 4.00 11.17
CA TYR A 127 -19.81 4.81 11.93
C TYR A 127 -20.88 3.96 12.62
N TYR A 128 -21.45 2.98 11.92
CA TYR A 128 -22.45 2.09 12.51
C TYR A 128 -21.87 1.16 13.58
N ARG A 129 -20.65 0.66 13.38
CA ARG A 129 -19.95 -0.17 14.37
C ARG A 129 -19.71 0.60 15.66
N GLU A 130 -19.22 1.84 15.58
CA GLU A 130 -19.00 2.71 16.75
C GLU A 130 -20.30 3.07 17.48
N LYS A 131 -21.36 3.38 16.72
CA LYS A 131 -22.68 3.70 17.28
C LYS A 131 -23.29 2.50 18.02
N LYS A 132 -23.14 1.29 17.47
CA LYS A 132 -23.61 0.04 18.10
C LYS A 132 -22.84 -0.25 19.39
N SER A 133 -21.52 -0.08 19.39
CA SER A 133 -20.68 -0.21 20.59
C SER A 133 -21.10 0.78 21.69
N HIS A 134 -21.37 2.03 21.33
CA HIS A 134 -21.87 3.04 22.27
C HIS A 134 -23.25 2.71 22.86
N GLN A 135 -24.17 2.18 22.05
CA GLN A 135 -25.49 1.77 22.53
C GLN A 135 -25.41 0.56 23.48
N LEU A 136 -24.55 -0.41 23.19
CA LEU A 136 -24.31 -1.57 24.06
C LEU A 136 -23.70 -1.15 25.39
N PHE A 137 -22.72 -0.25 25.38
CA PHE A 137 -22.13 0.31 26.59
C PHE A 137 -23.17 1.06 27.44
N ARG A 138 -23.99 1.92 26.82
CA ARG A 138 -25.08 2.63 27.52
C ARG A 138 -26.10 1.69 28.16
N ARG A 139 -26.45 0.57 27.51
CA ARG A 139 -27.36 -0.43 28.09
C ARG A 139 -26.74 -1.15 29.30
N ARG A 140 -25.45 -1.47 29.24
CA ARG A 140 -24.71 -2.13 30.33
C ARG A 140 -24.58 -1.22 31.57
N CYS A 141 -24.33 0.07 31.38
CA CYS A 141 -24.32 1.03 32.49
C CYS A 141 -25.70 1.22 33.14
N ARG A 142 -26.79 1.15 32.36
CA ARG A 142 -28.16 1.23 32.90
C ARG A 142 -28.57 -0.03 33.67
N SER A 143 -28.11 -1.22 33.28
CA SER A 143 -28.44 -2.45 34.02
C SER A 143 -27.70 -2.55 35.36
N ILE A 144 -26.48 -1.99 35.46
CA ILE A 144 -25.70 -1.98 36.71
C ILE A 144 -26.25 -0.94 37.71
N GLY A 145 -26.81 0.18 37.21
CA GLY A 145 -27.44 1.21 38.06
C GLY A 145 -28.83 0.86 38.59
N SER A 146 -29.43 -0.27 38.23
CA SER A 146 -30.81 -0.62 38.60
C SER A 146 -30.95 -1.57 39.80
N HIS A 147 -29.84 -1.97 40.44
CA HIS A 147 -29.85 -2.93 41.56
C HIS A 147 -29.57 -2.33 42.95
N ASN A 148 -29.38 -1.02 43.09
CA ASN A 148 -29.19 -0.39 44.40
C ASN A 148 -30.31 0.61 44.74
N GLY A 149 -31.21 0.18 45.62
CA GLY A 149 -31.80 1.06 46.64
C GLY A 149 -33.21 1.59 46.39
N ARG A 150 -34.22 0.83 46.84
CA ARG A 150 -35.35 1.42 47.59
C ARG A 150 -35.23 0.94 49.03
N PRO A 151 -34.79 1.77 49.99
CA PRO A 151 -35.07 1.50 51.39
C PRO A 151 -36.56 1.78 51.61
N ASN A 152 -37.31 0.76 51.98
CA ASN A 152 -38.65 0.94 52.53
C ASN A 152 -38.48 1.60 53.91
N PHE A 153 -38.97 2.84 54.02
CA PHE A 153 -39.42 3.42 55.27
C PHE A 153 -40.94 3.58 55.17
#